data_AF-A0A9W4XM48-F1
#
_entry.id   AF-A0A9W4XM48-F1
#
_cell.length_a   1.000
_cell.length_b   1.000
_cell.length_c   1.000
_cell.angle_alpha   90.00
_cell.angle_beta   90.00
_cell.angle_gamma   90.00
#
_symmetry.space_group_name_H-M   'P 1'
#
loop_
_entity.id
_entity.type
_entity.pdbx_description
1 polymer ?
#
loop_
_entity_poly.entity_id
_entity_poly.type
_entity_poly.pdbx_seq_one_letter_code
_entity_poly.pdbx_strand_id
1 'polypeptide(L)'
;MTEEERQNTIKNTVNMLKFVHVEVIQKKYLAQVYNIGVDYAKGIYDGLPKKSFEWSEVEKLAPDAHLWYKEAKFRPSQGERLTGVPPTGTVYN
;
A
#
# COMPACT_ATOMS: atom_id res chain seq x y z
N MET A 1 -2.43 8.72 -15.78
CA MET A 1 -2.59 7.49 -16.58
C MET A 1 -3.85 7.62 -17.40
N THR A 2 -3.76 7.26 -18.68
CA THR A 2 -4.93 6.98 -19.50
C THR A 2 -5.65 5.74 -18.96
N GLU A 3 -6.87 5.52 -19.43
CA GLU A 3 -7.64 4.34 -19.01
C GLU A 3 -6.95 3.05 -19.46
N GLU A 4 -6.40 3.01 -20.66
CA GLU A 4 -5.68 1.85 -21.18
C GLU A 4 -4.42 1.54 -20.36
N GLU A 5 -3.63 2.56 -20.01
CA GLU A 5 -2.48 2.39 -19.13
C GLU A 5 -2.90 1.78 -17.78
N ARG A 6 -4.04 2.22 -17.24
CA ARG A 6 -4.58 1.74 -15.94
C ARG A 6 -4.95 0.27 -16.03
N GLN A 7 -5.71 -0.10 -17.05
CA GLN A 7 -6.12 -1.49 -17.27
C GLN A 7 -4.93 -2.41 -17.50
N ASN A 8 -3.93 -1.96 -18.27
CA ASN A 8 -2.70 -2.72 -18.47
C ASN A 8 -1.93 -2.91 -17.16
N THR A 9 -1.86 -1.87 -16.33
CA THR A 9 -1.21 -1.95 -15.01
C THR A 9 -1.95 -2.90 -14.08
N ILE A 10 -3.28 -2.82 -13.99
CA ILE A 10 -4.11 -3.76 -13.24
C ILE A 10 -3.86 -5.20 -13.69
N LYS A 11 -3.95 -5.46 -14.99
CA LYS A 11 -3.76 -6.78 -15.59
C LYS A 11 -2.39 -7.37 -15.27
N ASN A 12 -1.33 -6.57 -15.42
CA ASN A 12 0.03 -7.00 -15.14
C ASN A 12 0.22 -7.32 -13.66
N THR A 13 -0.31 -6.47 -12.77
CA THR A 13 -0.27 -6.70 -11.32
C THR A 13 -1.02 -7.95 -10.92
N VAL A 14 -2.23 -8.18 -11.44
CA VAL A 14 -3.01 -9.42 -11.23
C VAL A 14 -2.23 -10.65 -11.69
N ASN A 15 -1.59 -10.57 -12.86
CA ASN A 15 -0.83 -11.68 -13.42
C ASN A 15 0.31 -12.14 -12.50
N MET A 16 0.90 -11.23 -11.72
CA MET A 16 1.93 -11.56 -10.74
C MET A 16 1.35 -11.92 -9.37
N LEU A 17 0.39 -11.13 -8.88
CA LEU A 17 -0.18 -11.27 -7.53
C LEU A 17 -0.94 -12.59 -7.35
N LYS A 18 -1.45 -13.19 -8.43
CA LYS A 18 -2.13 -14.50 -8.40
C LYS A 18 -1.23 -15.66 -7.94
N PHE A 19 0.09 -15.53 -8.06
CA PHE A 19 1.04 -16.55 -7.62
C PHE A 19 1.35 -16.48 -6.12
N VAL A 20 0.92 -15.41 -5.44
CA VAL A 20 1.12 -15.25 -4.01
C VAL A 20 0.04 -16.05 -3.27
N HIS A 21 0.44 -17.16 -2.65
CA HIS A 21 -0.48 -18.03 -1.90
C HIS A 21 -0.68 -17.60 -0.45
N VAL A 22 0.11 -16.64 0.04
CA VAL A 22 0.00 -16.13 1.40
C VAL A 22 -0.93 -14.92 1.41
N GLU A 23 -2.15 -15.13 1.90
CA GLU A 23 -3.21 -14.13 1.91
C GLU A 23 -2.80 -12.78 2.51
N VAL A 24 -2.07 -12.80 3.63
CA VAL A 24 -1.66 -11.56 4.32
C VAL A 24 -0.80 -10.67 3.43
N ILE A 25 -0.02 -11.27 2.52
CA ILE A 25 0.82 -10.52 1.57
C ILE A 25 -0.08 -9.84 0.53
N GLN A 26 -1.07 -10.55 -0.03
CA GLN A 26 -2.01 -9.97 -0.99
C GLN A 26 -2.83 -8.84 -0.35
N LYS A 27 -3.37 -9.04 0.86
CA LYS A 27 -4.12 -8.01 1.60
C LYS A 27 -3.29 -6.77 1.86
N LYS A 28 -2.06 -6.93 2.39
CA LYS A 28 -1.17 -5.81 2.67
C LYS A 28 -0.79 -5.05 1.40
N TYR A 29 -0.46 -5.76 0.33
CA TYR A 29 -0.17 -5.12 -0.96
C TYR A 29 -1.36 -4.28 -1.45
N LEU A 30 -2.57 -4.87 -1.49
CA LEU A 30 -3.77 -4.16 -1.93
C LEU A 30 -4.10 -2.95 -1.04
N ALA A 31 -3.89 -3.04 0.26
CA ALA A 31 -4.11 -1.94 1.20
C ALA A 31 -3.13 -0.77 0.95
N GLN A 32 -1.88 -1.05 0.56
CA GLN A 32 -0.95 -0.02 0.13
C GLN A 32 -1.40 0.63 -1.19
N VAL A 33 -1.86 -0.19 -2.16
CA VAL A 33 -2.37 0.31 -3.43
C VAL A 33 -3.66 1.12 -3.25
N TYR A 34 -4.50 0.78 -2.28
CA TYR A 34 -5.72 1.51 -1.94
C TYR A 34 -5.44 2.98 -1.63
N ASN A 35 -4.35 3.27 -0.92
CA ASN A 35 -3.91 4.63 -0.62
C ASN A 35 -3.35 5.39 -1.84
N ILE A 36 -3.04 4.69 -2.93
CA ILE A 36 -2.67 5.30 -4.22
C ILE A 36 -3.92 5.56 -5.06
N GLY A 37 -4.85 4.60 -5.09
CA GLY A 37 -6.12 4.72 -5.80
C GLY A 37 -7.04 3.54 -5.48
N VAL A 38 -8.25 3.85 -5.02
CA VAL A 38 -9.25 2.85 -4.61
C VAL A 38 -9.70 2.01 -5.81
N ASP A 39 -9.96 2.66 -6.94
CA ASP A 39 -10.34 2.03 -8.21
C ASP A 39 -9.24 1.08 -8.72
N TYR A 40 -7.97 1.50 -8.59
CA TYR A 40 -6.83 0.70 -9.00
C TYR A 40 -6.69 -0.56 -8.14
N ALA A 41 -6.74 -0.40 -6.80
CA ALA A 41 -6.68 -1.53 -5.88
C ALA A 41 -7.88 -2.49 -6.06
N LYS A 42 -9.08 -1.94 -6.27
CA LYS A 42 -10.29 -2.74 -6.51
C LYS A 42 -10.20 -3.53 -7.81
N GLY A 43 -9.72 -2.91 -8.88
CA GLY A 43 -9.48 -3.59 -10.16
C GLY A 43 -8.52 -4.78 -10.04
N ILE A 44 -7.45 -4.63 -9.25
CA ILE A 44 -6.53 -5.75 -8.98
C ILE A 44 -7.25 -6.85 -8.19
N TYR A 45 -7.94 -6.50 -7.10
CA TYR A 45 -8.65 -7.47 -6.27
C TYR A 45 -9.67 -8.26 -7.11
N ASP A 46 -10.49 -7.59 -7.91
CA ASP A 46 -11.51 -8.22 -8.74
C ASP A 46 -10.92 -9.18 -9.76
N GLY A 47 -9.75 -8.86 -10.31
CA GLY A 47 -9.02 -9.73 -11.24
C GLY A 47 -8.37 -10.97 -10.62
N LEU A 48 -8.25 -11.07 -9.29
CA LEU A 48 -7.66 -12.24 -8.64
C LEU A 48 -8.53 -13.50 -8.85
N PRO A 49 -7.95 -14.63 -9.28
CA PRO A 49 -8.71 -15.85 -9.58
C PRO A 49 -9.24 -16.55 -8.34
N LYS A 50 -8.55 -16.41 -7.20
CA LYS A 50 -8.98 -16.90 -5.89
C LYS A 50 -8.86 -15.76 -4.90
N LYS A 51 -9.97 -15.47 -4.22
CA LYS A 51 -10.06 -14.49 -3.14
C LYS A 51 -10.33 -15.27 -1.86
N SER A 52 -9.36 -15.34 -0.96
CA SER A 52 -9.54 -15.99 0.35
C SER A 52 -9.95 -15.02 1.46
N PHE A 53 -10.13 -13.75 1.10
CA PHE A 53 -10.45 -12.64 1.97
C PHE A 53 -11.45 -11.72 1.29
N GLU A 54 -12.13 -10.92 2.10
CA GLU A 54 -13.09 -9.94 1.63
C GLU A 54 -12.44 -8.59 1.35
N TRP A 55 -13.00 -7.83 0.39
CA TRP A 55 -12.53 -6.48 0.08
C TRP A 55 -12.55 -5.55 1.30
N SER A 56 -13.56 -5.70 2.18
CA SER A 56 -13.66 -4.91 3.42
C SER A 56 -12.46 -5.09 4.36
N GLU A 57 -11.72 -6.20 4.26
CA GLU A 57 -10.49 -6.39 5.02
C GLU A 57 -9.35 -5.53 4.48
N VAL A 58 -9.29 -5.30 3.16
CA VAL A 58 -8.34 -4.39 2.54
C VAL A 58 -8.62 -2.96 3.00
N GLU A 59 -9.89 -2.55 2.99
CA GLU A 59 -10.33 -1.22 3.42
C GLU A 59 -9.97 -0.95 4.88
N LYS A 60 -10.14 -1.95 5.76
CA LYS A 60 -9.75 -1.84 7.18
C LYS A 60 -8.24 -1.73 7.39
N LEU A 61 -7.44 -2.32 6.50
CA LEU A 61 -5.97 -2.31 6.59
C LEU A 61 -5.35 -1.05 5.98
N ALA A 62 -6.02 -0.41 5.02
CA ALA A 62 -5.49 0.72 4.27
C ALA A 62 -5.08 1.94 5.14
N PRO A 63 -5.84 2.38 6.17
CA PRO A 63 -5.51 3.57 6.95
C PRO A 63 -4.08 3.57 7.50
N ASP A 64 -3.65 2.44 8.06
CA ASP A 64 -2.32 2.30 8.66
C ASP A 64 -1.25 1.74 7.71
N ALA A 65 -1.60 1.43 6.46
CA ALA A 65 -0.69 0.77 5.51
C ALA A 65 0.59 1.58 5.23
N HIS A 66 0.48 2.92 5.27
CA HIS A 66 1.61 3.83 5.08
C HIS A 66 2.58 3.84 6.27
N LEU A 67 2.22 3.25 7.42
CA LEU A 67 3.00 3.19 8.65
C LEU A 67 3.70 1.84 8.83
N TRP A 68 3.33 0.80 8.08
CA TRP A 68 3.90 -0.52 8.26
C TRP A 68 5.41 -0.54 8.03
N TYR A 69 6.11 -1.29 8.89
CA TYR A 69 7.56 -1.41 8.90
C TYR A 69 8.32 -0.08 9.08
N LYS A 70 7.62 0.98 9.53
CA LYS A 70 8.22 2.26 9.93
C LYS A 70 8.17 2.37 11.45
N GLU A 71 9.33 2.19 12.08
CA GLU A 71 9.46 2.28 13.53
C GLU A 71 9.04 3.66 14.05
N ALA A 72 8.21 3.68 15.10
CA ALA A 72 7.61 4.92 15.60
C ALA A 72 8.65 5.98 15.99
N LYS A 73 9.78 5.54 16.57
CA LYS A 73 10.94 6.36 16.92
C LYS A 73 11.55 7.10 15.73
N PHE A 74 11.50 6.50 14.53
CA PHE A 74 12.10 7.06 13.31
C PHE A 74 11.10 7.73 12.38
N ARG A 75 9.80 7.73 12.72
CA ARG A 75 8.79 8.45 11.95
C ARG A 75 8.81 9.93 12.32
N PRO A 76 8.61 10.85 11.36
CA PRO A 76 8.31 12.25 11.68
C PRO A 76 7.08 12.33 12.60
N SER A 77 7.10 13.18 13.62
CA SER A 77 5.96 13.43 14.50
C SER A 77 5.17 14.66 14.04
N GLN A 78 5.78 15.84 14.05
CA GLN A 78 5.22 17.09 13.52
C GLN A 78 6.32 18.02 13.01
N GLY A 79 6.30 18.28 11.70
CA GLY A 79 7.10 19.34 11.09
C GLY A 79 8.57 19.02 10.86
N GLU A 80 9.04 17.80 11.16
CA GLU A 80 10.41 17.40 10.85
C GLU A 80 10.57 17.18 9.34
N ARG A 81 11.28 18.10 8.71
CA ARG A 81 11.69 18.00 7.31
C ARG A 81 13.18 17.73 7.24
N LEU A 82 13.59 16.74 6.45
CA LEU A 82 14.99 16.56 6.10
C LEU A 82 15.43 17.74 5.21
N THR A 83 16.14 18.71 5.81
CA THR A 83 16.63 19.92 5.12
C THR A 83 18.10 19.83 4.71
N GLY A 84 18.77 18.70 4.99
CA GLY A 84 20.20 18.50 4.71
C GLY A 84 21.14 19.16 5.72
N VAL A 85 20.61 19.79 6.78
CA VAL A 85 21.37 20.38 7.88
C VAL A 85 21.30 19.46 9.10
N PRO A 86 22.40 19.23 9.83
CA PRO A 86 22.37 18.48 11.08
C PRO A 86 21.38 19.11 12.07
N PRO A 87 20.55 18.30 12.72
CA PRO A 87 19.61 18.82 13.72
C PRO A 87 20.34 19.31 14.96
N THR A 88 19.83 20.39 15.56
CA THR A 88 20.37 20.97 16.81
C THR A 88 19.87 20.27 18.07
N GLY A 89 18.96 19.31 17.94
CA GLY A 89 18.37 18.53 19.03
C GLY A 89 17.97 17.13 18.57
N THR A 90 17.32 16.35 19.46
CA THR A 90 16.87 14.99 19.15
C THR A 90 15.74 15.04 18.11
N VAL A 91 15.92 14.33 16.99
CA VAL A 91 14.95 14.26 15.87
C VAL A 91 14.08 13.02 15.92
N TYR A 92 14.41 12.10 16.82
CA TYR A 92 13.70 10.84 17.00
C TYR A 92 12.75 10.93 18.19
N ASN A 93 11.57 10.32 18.03
CA ASN A 93 10.54 10.27 19.07
C ASN A 93 10.89 9.32 20.21
#